data_AF-A0A7Y3ITE0-F1
#
_entry.id   AF-A0A7Y3ITE0-F1
#
_cell.length_a   1.000
_cell.length_b   1.000
_cell.length_c   1.000
_cell.angle_alpha   90.00
_cell.angle_beta   90.00
_cell.angle_gamma   90.00
#
_symmetry.space_group_name_H-M   'P 1'
#
loop_
_entity.id
_entity.type
_entity.pdbx_description
1 polymer ?
#
loop_
_entity_poly.entity_id
_entity_poly.type
_entity_poly.pdbx_seq_one_letter_code
_entity_poly.pdbx_strand_id
1 'polypeptide(L)'
;MDKKKLTEGVSVKELEHFAKQYRIEVVYCLALVLACFFSFFMFGPGWSIFFASVGGILGLTLTKKIESVFKFAAHFILKQETMTQLILATVFLLLAIFVPPLIFLKLGLHGGVSLFNSMKNGNGK
;
A
#
# COMPACT_ATOMS: atom_id res chain seq x y z
N MET A 1 -27.94 24.95 15.01
CA MET A 1 -28.24 24.00 13.90
C MET A 1 -28.07 24.75 12.60
N ASP A 2 -26.98 24.56 11.87
CA ASP A 2 -26.90 24.97 10.46
C ASP A 2 -25.97 24.04 9.67
N LYS A 3 -26.62 23.07 9.01
CA LYS A 3 -26.06 21.98 8.20
C LYS A 3 -25.63 22.50 6.81
N LYS A 4 -24.62 23.37 6.73
CA LYS A 4 -24.14 23.91 5.43
C LYS A 4 -22.63 23.79 5.18
N LYS A 5 -21.95 22.87 5.87
CA LYS A 5 -20.51 22.58 5.67
C LYS A 5 -20.19 21.18 5.09
N LEU A 6 -21.19 20.48 4.56
CA LEU A 6 -21.07 19.06 4.17
C LEU A 6 -21.05 18.80 2.66
N THR A 7 -20.90 19.83 1.83
CA THR A 7 -20.95 19.66 0.36
C THR A 7 -20.04 20.64 -0.37
N GLU A 8 -18.90 21.00 0.23
CA GLU A 8 -17.80 21.55 -0.56
C GLU A 8 -17.13 20.38 -1.26
N GLY A 9 -17.47 20.20 -2.53
CA GLY A 9 -16.78 19.26 -3.40
C GLY A 9 -15.29 19.58 -3.37
N VAL A 10 -14.46 18.58 -3.10
CA VAL A 10 -13.01 18.73 -3.12
C VAL A 10 -12.63 19.37 -4.46
N SER A 11 -12.01 20.55 -4.41
CA SER A 11 -11.63 21.25 -5.64
C SER A 11 -10.65 20.38 -6.41
N VAL A 12 -10.81 20.27 -7.73
CA VAL A 12 -9.87 19.49 -8.57
C VAL A 12 -8.42 19.97 -8.36
N LYS A 13 -8.24 21.24 -8.02
CA LYS A 13 -6.94 21.82 -7.67
C LYS A 13 -6.40 21.32 -6.31
N GLU A 14 -7.26 21.05 -5.34
CA GLU A 14 -6.89 20.45 -4.06
C GLU A 14 -6.53 18.96 -4.24
N LEU A 15 -7.28 18.22 -5.06
CA LEU A 15 -6.93 16.85 -5.43
C LEU A 15 -5.59 16.79 -6.15
N GLU A 16 -5.32 17.70 -7.08
CA GLU A 16 -4.05 17.76 -7.80
C GLU A 16 -2.89 18.11 -6.86
N HIS A 17 -3.09 19.07 -5.95
CA HIS A 17 -2.08 19.42 -4.95
C HIS A 17 -1.80 18.26 -4.00
N PHE A 18 -2.84 17.59 -3.51
CA PHE A 18 -2.74 16.41 -2.64
C PHE A 18 -2.04 15.26 -3.37
N ALA A 19 -2.43 14.99 -4.62
CA ALA A 19 -1.78 13.98 -5.45
C ALA A 19 -0.31 14.31 -5.68
N LYS A 20 0.07 15.59 -5.85
CA LYS A 20 1.47 15.99 -6.02
C LYS A 20 2.30 15.82 -4.75
N GLN A 21 1.69 15.99 -3.57
CA GLN A 21 2.35 15.87 -2.27
C GLN A 21 2.44 14.41 -1.79
N TYR A 22 1.40 13.60 -2.05
CA TYR A 22 1.28 12.21 -1.62
C TYR A 22 1.29 11.22 -2.78
N ARG A 23 2.07 11.50 -3.84
CA ARG A 23 2.11 10.72 -5.10
C ARG A 23 2.22 9.22 -4.86
N ILE A 24 3.09 8.81 -3.94
CA ILE A 24 3.34 7.39 -3.65
C ILE A 24 2.14 6.75 -2.96
N GLU A 25 1.57 7.40 -1.94
CA GLU A 25 0.40 6.87 -1.21
C GLU A 25 -0.82 6.75 -2.11
N VAL A 26 -1.06 7.74 -2.97
CA VAL A 26 -2.16 7.71 -3.94
C VAL A 26 -1.98 6.55 -4.92
N VAL A 27 -0.77 6.31 -5.42
CA VAL A 27 -0.46 5.17 -6.30
C VAL A 27 -0.65 3.84 -5.56
N TYR A 28 -0.23 3.73 -4.30
CA TYR A 28 -0.44 2.52 -3.50
C TYR A 28 -1.92 2.23 -3.26
N CYS A 29 -2.71 3.27 -2.94
CA CYS A 29 -4.14 3.14 -2.73
C CYS A 29 -4.84 2.72 -4.03
N LEU A 30 -4.47 3.35 -5.15
CA LEU A 30 -4.98 3.00 -6.47
C LEU A 30 -4.64 1.54 -6.84
N ALA A 31 -3.38 1.13 -6.64
CA ALA A 31 -2.93 -0.24 -6.87
C ALA A 31 -3.68 -1.25 -6.00
N LEU A 32 -3.98 -0.91 -4.74
CA LEU A 32 -4.75 -1.77 -3.85
C LEU A 32 -6.19 -1.94 -4.31
N VAL A 33 -6.86 -0.85 -4.71
CA VAL A 33 -8.23 -0.89 -5.24
C VAL A 33 -8.28 -1.73 -6.53
N LEU A 34 -7.33 -1.52 -7.44
CA LEU A 34 -7.22 -2.31 -8.65
C LEU A 34 -6.96 -3.79 -8.33
N ALA A 35 -6.00 -4.10 -7.45
CA ALA A 35 -5.71 -5.47 -7.06
C ALA A 35 -6.92 -6.16 -6.42
N CYS A 36 -7.69 -5.45 -5.56
CA CYS A 36 -8.96 -5.96 -5.04
C CYS A 36 -9.91 -6.33 -6.18
N PHE A 37 -10.17 -5.38 -7.09
CA PHE A 37 -11.09 -5.57 -8.20
C PHE A 37 -10.69 -6.74 -9.10
N PHE A 38 -9.42 -6.79 -9.53
CA PHE A 38 -8.90 -7.83 -10.41
C PHE A 38 -8.76 -9.18 -9.71
N SER A 39 -8.51 -9.21 -8.39
CA SER A 39 -8.47 -10.46 -7.65
C SER A 39 -9.84 -11.12 -7.57
N PHE A 40 -10.92 -10.34 -7.43
CA PHE A 40 -12.28 -10.89 -7.50
C PHE A 40 -12.56 -11.51 -8.87
N PHE A 41 -12.10 -10.88 -9.94
CA PHE A 41 -12.38 -11.32 -11.31
C PHE A 41 -11.51 -12.52 -11.76
N MET A 42 -10.21 -12.53 -11.43
CA MET A 42 -9.26 -13.50 -12.00
C MET A 42 -8.89 -14.66 -11.06
N PHE A 43 -8.76 -14.40 -9.76
CA PHE A 43 -8.19 -15.37 -8.81
C PHE A 43 -9.17 -15.80 -7.71
N GLY A 44 -10.28 -15.08 -7.54
CA GLY A 44 -11.23 -15.26 -6.45
C GLY A 44 -10.72 -14.75 -5.10
N PRO A 45 -11.62 -14.50 -4.14
CA PRO A 45 -11.26 -13.89 -2.84
C PRO A 45 -10.44 -14.81 -1.94
N GLY A 46 -10.57 -16.13 -2.08
CA GLY A 46 -9.88 -17.11 -1.23
C GLY A 46 -8.35 -17.01 -1.32
N TRP A 47 -7.83 -16.82 -2.54
CA TRP A 47 -6.38 -16.65 -2.74
C TRP A 47 -5.87 -15.34 -2.15
N SER A 48 -6.61 -14.24 -2.29
CA SER A 48 -6.25 -12.95 -1.71
C SER A 48 -6.10 -13.04 -0.20
N ILE A 49 -7.05 -13.70 0.47
CA ILE A 49 -7.04 -13.90 1.92
C ILE A 49 -5.86 -14.79 2.31
N PHE A 50 -5.65 -15.91 1.62
CA PHE A 50 -4.53 -16.81 1.89
C PHE A 50 -3.17 -16.10 1.81
N PHE A 51 -2.92 -15.34 0.74
CA PHE A 51 -1.67 -14.60 0.57
C PHE A 51 -1.51 -13.47 1.59
N ALA A 52 -2.58 -12.75 1.92
CA ALA A 52 -2.55 -11.73 2.97
C ALA A 52 -2.22 -12.35 4.35
N SER A 53 -2.80 -13.50 4.68
CA SER A 53 -2.53 -14.23 5.92
C SER A 53 -1.09 -14.72 5.99
N VAL A 54 -0.59 -15.36 4.93
CA VAL A 54 0.83 -15.80 4.84
C VAL A 54 1.76 -14.59 4.96
N GLY A 55 1.44 -13.50 4.27
CA GLY A 55 2.18 -12.25 4.37
C GLY A 55 2.21 -11.71 5.79
N GLY A 56 1.09 -11.72 6.49
CA GLY A 56 0.98 -11.30 7.89
C GLY A 56 1.88 -12.11 8.83
N ILE A 57 1.84 -13.44 8.70
CA ILE A 57 2.68 -14.32 9.52
C ILE A 57 4.17 -14.07 9.24
N LEU A 58 4.57 -14.01 7.97
CA LEU A 58 5.94 -13.68 7.60
C LEU A 58 6.35 -12.28 8.08
N GLY A 59 5.42 -11.33 8.05
CA GLY A 59 5.57 -9.97 8.55
C GLY A 59 5.91 -9.93 10.03
N LEU A 60 5.25 -10.76 10.83
CA LEU A 60 5.47 -10.91 12.27
C LEU A 60 6.80 -11.62 12.58
N THR A 61 7.15 -12.66 11.82
CA THR A 61 8.36 -13.47 12.09
C THR A 61 9.64 -12.80 11.59
N LEU A 62 9.59 -12.08 10.47
CA LEU A 62 10.76 -11.52 9.78
C LEU A 62 10.78 -9.99 9.80
N THR A 63 10.19 -9.35 10.81
CA THR A 63 10.02 -7.90 10.93
C THR A 63 11.29 -7.11 10.60
N LYS A 64 12.43 -7.50 11.18
CA LYS A 64 13.72 -6.78 11.00
C LYS A 64 14.22 -6.82 9.55
N LYS A 65 14.09 -7.96 8.87
CA LYS A 65 14.52 -8.10 7.47
C LYS A 65 13.58 -7.33 6.55
N ILE A 66 12.27 -7.45 6.80
CA ILE A 66 11.24 -6.81 6.00
C ILE A 66 11.35 -5.27 6.12
N GLU A 67 11.51 -4.73 7.33
CA GLU A 67 11.68 -3.30 7.54
C GLU A 67 12.95 -2.75 6.87
N SER A 68 14.05 -3.51 6.89
CA SER A 68 15.27 -3.16 6.17
C SER A 68 15.07 -3.11 4.65
N VAL A 69 14.37 -4.11 4.09
CA VAL A 69 14.05 -4.15 2.66
C VAL A 69 13.10 -3.03 2.27
N PHE A 70 12.09 -2.72 3.08
CA PHE A 70 11.18 -1.60 2.82
C PHE A 70 11.89 -0.25 2.90
N LYS A 71 12.76 -0.03 3.90
CA LYS A 71 13.57 1.20 3.98
C LYS A 71 14.49 1.34 2.79
N PHE A 72 15.14 0.25 2.37
CA PHE A 72 15.99 0.25 1.18
C PHE A 72 15.18 0.53 -0.10
N ALA A 73 14.03 -0.12 -0.28
CA ALA A 73 13.17 0.09 -1.43
C ALA A 73 12.59 1.50 -1.48
N ALA A 74 12.15 2.05 -0.34
CA ALA A 74 11.66 3.42 -0.25
C ALA A 74 12.77 4.43 -0.55
N HIS A 75 13.96 4.24 0.04
CA HIS A 75 15.10 5.09 -0.25
C HIS A 75 15.53 5.01 -1.72
N PHE A 76 15.49 3.81 -2.31
CA PHE A 76 15.77 3.63 -3.72
C PHE A 76 14.78 4.39 -4.59
N ILE A 77 13.48 4.25 -4.36
CA ILE A 77 12.43 4.95 -5.13
C ILE A 77 12.56 6.48 -4.97
N LEU A 78 12.74 6.96 -3.74
CA LEU A 78 12.84 8.39 -3.45
C LEU A 78 14.11 9.05 -4.01
N LYS A 79 15.19 8.26 -4.19
CA LYS A 79 16.44 8.74 -4.80
C LYS A 79 16.35 8.91 -6.32
N GLN A 80 15.37 8.29 -6.97
CA GLN A 80 15.21 8.37 -8.42
C GLN A 80 14.59 9.71 -8.86
N GLU A 81 14.89 10.12 -10.10
CA GLU A 81 14.24 11.26 -10.74
C GLU A 81 12.73 11.04 -10.91
N THR A 82 11.96 12.14 -11.01
CA THR A 82 10.50 12.12 -11.07
C THR A 82 9.96 11.25 -12.21
N MET A 83 10.63 11.22 -13.36
CA MET A 83 10.23 10.36 -14.49
C MET A 83 10.41 8.88 -14.17
N THR A 84 11.53 8.50 -13.56
CA THR A 84 11.79 7.12 -13.14
C THR A 84 10.83 6.67 -12.04
N GLN A 85 10.50 7.54 -11.10
CA GLN A 85 9.46 7.26 -10.09
C GLN A 85 8.09 6.99 -10.73
N LEU A 86 7.74 7.75 -11.78
CA LEU A 86 6.49 7.56 -12.51
C LEU A 86 6.49 6.23 -13.27
N ILE A 87 7.60 5.87 -13.93
CA ILE A 87 7.75 4.56 -14.59
C ILE A 87 7.60 3.42 -13.57
N LEU A 88 8.26 3.50 -12.41
CA LEU A 88 8.13 2.50 -11.35
C LEU A 88 6.71 2.41 -10.81
N ALA A 89 6.01 3.53 -10.65
CA ALA A 89 4.61 3.57 -10.25
C ALA A 89 3.69 2.90 -11.28
N THR A 90 3.91 3.16 -12.58
CA THR A 90 3.16 2.52 -13.67
C THR A 90 3.40 1.02 -13.69
N VAL A 91 4.66 0.57 -13.58
CA VAL A 91 5.00 -0.85 -13.49
C VAL A 91 4.33 -1.49 -12.27
N PHE A 92 4.31 -0.81 -11.14
CA PHE A 92 3.64 -1.28 -9.93
C PHE A 92 2.12 -1.43 -10.13
N LEU A 93 1.47 -0.48 -10.80
CA LEU A 93 0.05 -0.58 -11.17
C LEU A 93 -0.22 -1.76 -12.11
N LEU A 94 0.64 -1.99 -13.10
CA LEU A 94 0.51 -3.16 -13.98
C LEU A 94 0.64 -4.47 -13.18
N LEU A 95 1.61 -4.56 -12.27
CA LEU A 95 1.75 -5.72 -11.39
C LEU A 95 0.52 -5.95 -10.52
N ALA A 96 -0.15 -4.88 -10.08
CA ALA A 96 -1.39 -4.98 -9.32
C ALA A 96 -2.55 -5.57 -10.12
N ILE A 97 -2.57 -5.37 -11.45
CA ILE A 97 -3.57 -5.93 -12.37
C ILE A 97 -3.26 -7.39 -12.68
N PHE A 98 -2.02 -7.69 -13.09
CA PHE A 98 -1.64 -9.02 -13.58
C PHE A 98 -1.36 -10.01 -12.45
N VAL A 99 -0.91 -9.53 -11.29
CA VAL A 99 -0.58 -10.37 -10.14
C VAL A 99 -1.16 -9.78 -8.84
N PRO A 100 -2.49 -9.70 -8.69
CA PRO A 100 -3.13 -9.23 -7.47
C PRO A 100 -2.67 -9.94 -6.19
N PRO A 101 -2.43 -11.26 -6.18
CA PRO A 101 -1.95 -11.96 -4.98
C PRO A 101 -0.67 -11.38 -4.35
N LEU A 102 0.24 -10.82 -5.16
CA LEU A 102 1.46 -10.19 -4.65
C LEU A 102 1.17 -8.90 -3.87
N ILE A 103 0.14 -8.15 -4.28
CA ILE A 103 -0.28 -6.93 -3.57
C ILE A 103 -0.87 -7.30 -2.21
N PHE A 104 -1.69 -8.34 -2.14
CA PHE A 104 -2.21 -8.86 -0.88
C PHE A 104 -1.12 -9.41 0.03
N LEU A 105 -0.13 -10.10 -0.51
CA LEU A 105 1.03 -10.56 0.25
C LEU A 105 1.80 -9.38 0.86
N LYS A 106 2.07 -8.33 0.08
CA LYS A 106 2.73 -7.11 0.59
C LYS A 106 1.90 -6.40 1.67
N LEU A 107 0.59 -6.32 1.48
CA LEU A 107 -0.32 -5.76 2.47
C LEU A 107 -0.29 -6.56 3.77
N GLY A 108 -0.33 -7.89 3.66
CA GLY A 108 -0.15 -8.80 4.79
C GLY A 108 1.17 -8.56 5.52
N LEU A 109 2.29 -8.54 4.79
CA LEU A 109 3.63 -8.28 5.35
C LEU A 109 3.67 -6.97 6.13
N HIS A 110 3.11 -5.90 5.56
CA HIS A 110 3.06 -4.59 6.22
C HIS A 110 2.18 -4.62 7.47
N GLY A 111 1.03 -5.30 7.41
CA GLY A 111 0.14 -5.52 8.56
C GLY A 111 0.83 -6.29 9.69
N GLY A 112 1.55 -7.36 9.36
CA GLY A 112 2.31 -8.16 10.33
C GLY A 112 3.43 -7.36 11.00
N VAL A 113 4.21 -6.60 10.23
CA VAL A 113 5.24 -5.71 10.77
C VAL A 113 4.65 -4.65 11.70
N SER A 114 3.53 -4.03 11.30
CA SER A 114 2.84 -3.03 12.10
C SER A 114 2.36 -3.62 13.44
N LEU A 115 1.75 -4.81 13.40
CA LEU A 115 1.30 -5.52 14.61
C LEU A 115 2.46 -5.86 15.55
N PHE A 116 3.58 -6.35 15.00
CA PHE A 116 4.78 -6.62 15.81
C PHE A 116 5.28 -5.36 16.52
N ASN A 117 5.36 -4.25 15.80
CA ASN A 117 5.82 -2.98 16.35
C ASN A 117 4.85 -2.44 17.42
N SER A 118 3.53 -2.56 17.20
CA SER A 118 2.52 -2.22 18.20
C SER A 118 2.63 -3.09 19.46
N MET A 119 2.84 -4.41 19.33
CA MET A 119 3.03 -5.30 20.47
C MET A 119 4.31 -4.99 21.25
N LYS A 120 5.42 -4.72 20.55
CA LYS A 120 6.69 -4.33 21.17
C LYS A 120 6.57 -3.02 21.96
N ASN A 121 5.87 -2.03 21.41
CA ASN A 121 5.65 -0.75 22.09
C ASN A 121 4.62 -0.84 23.22
N GLY A 122 3.68 -1.78 23.16
CA GLY A 122 2.71 -2.06 24.22
C GLY A 122 3.29 -2.81 25.43
N ASN A 123 4.25 -3.74 25.20
CA ASN A 123 4.96 -4.50 26.25
C ASN A 123 6.13 -3.74 26.88
N GLY A 124 6.35 -2.48 26.50
CA GLY A 124 7.39 -1.60 27.08
C GLY A 124 6.89 -0.72 28.23
N LYS A 125 5.74 -1.05 28.83
CA LYS A 125 5.25 -0.45 30.09
C LYS A 125 5.35 -1.46 31.22
#